data_AF-A0AB39J845-F1
#
_entry.id   AF-A0AB39J845-F1
#
_cell.length_a   1.000
_cell.length_b   1.000
_cell.length_c   1.000
_cell.angle_alpha   90.00
_cell.angle_beta   90.00
_cell.angle_gamma   90.00
#
_symmetry.space_group_name_H-M   'P 1'
#
loop_
_entity.id
_entity.type
_entity.pdbx_description
1 polymer ?
#
loop_
_entity_poly.entity_id
_entity_poly.type
_entity_poly.pdbx_seq_one_letter_code
_entity_poly.pdbx_strand_id
1 'polypeptide(L)'
;MDITITNIQARQILDSRGNPTVEADVILSDGSFGRAAVPSGASTGSFEAVELRDGELAFGGKGVLRAVDNVNNEIAQALKGMSPFDQAAIDNKMKALDGTPNKARLGANAILAVSLAVAKAAARSRGVELYQYVNNLAGSPFMSLPMPMINVMNGGQHALGATDFQEYMIIPTSAATFADAVRMSAEVFHALAKILKDEGYPTTVGDEGGYAPHVRNGNMEPILLLTRAIEQAGYKLGVDFGFALDVAASELYKDGKYHLSTERRVLSADEMIRTYKALLGRVPVLSIEDGLNEEAWEDWEKMTADLGHFAQLVGDDLLVTNVERLKRGIEEKAGNAILIKPNQIGTLTETIQAVVMAKNAGWNTVMSHRSGETEDVTISHLAVGLGTGQIKTGSMSRSERIAKYNELLRIAEKRPDLEIAHPFVK
;
A
#
# COMPACT_ATOMS: atom_id res chain seq x y z
N MET A 1 -29.10 -3.98 25.27
CA MET A 1 -28.09 -4.98 25.67
C MET A 1 -26.75 -4.45 25.21
N ASP A 2 -25.72 -4.56 26.04
CA ASP A 2 -24.37 -4.20 25.61
C ASP A 2 -23.92 -5.22 24.56
N ILE A 3 -23.53 -4.72 23.36
CA ILE A 3 -23.01 -5.58 22.30
C ILE A 3 -21.59 -5.97 22.65
N THR A 4 -21.30 -7.27 22.57
CA THR A 4 -20.00 -7.83 22.96
C THR A 4 -19.51 -8.83 21.94
N ILE A 5 -18.20 -9.05 21.91
CA ILE A 5 -17.58 -10.10 21.09
C ILE A 5 -17.91 -11.46 21.68
N THR A 6 -18.54 -12.35 20.90
CA THR A 6 -18.95 -13.69 21.37
C THR A 6 -18.07 -14.79 20.83
N ASN A 7 -17.58 -14.66 19.60
CA ASN A 7 -16.73 -15.65 18.95
C ASN A 7 -15.67 -14.97 18.07
N ILE A 8 -14.45 -15.50 18.10
CA ILE A 8 -13.37 -15.17 17.18
C ILE A 8 -12.82 -16.49 16.64
N GLN A 9 -12.71 -16.63 15.33
CA GLN A 9 -12.13 -17.81 14.71
C GLN A 9 -11.21 -17.41 13.55
N ALA A 10 -10.00 -17.94 13.51
CA ALA A 10 -9.09 -17.81 12.39
C ALA A 10 -8.92 -19.11 11.61
N ARG A 11 -8.48 -18.94 10.37
CA ARG A 11 -8.10 -20.02 9.46
C ARG A 11 -6.95 -19.58 8.57
N GLN A 12 -6.22 -20.58 8.08
CA GLN A 12 -5.23 -20.39 7.04
C GLN A 12 -5.93 -20.39 5.67
N ILE A 13 -5.73 -19.33 4.89
CA ILE A 13 -6.14 -19.23 3.48
C ILE A 13 -4.88 -18.99 2.61
N LEU A 14 -5.06 -18.77 1.30
CA LEU A 14 -3.96 -18.44 0.38
C LEU A 14 -4.05 -16.98 -0.07
N ASP A 15 -2.89 -16.33 -0.20
CA ASP A 15 -2.74 -15.03 -0.86
C ASP A 15 -2.67 -15.19 -2.40
N SER A 16 -2.60 -14.06 -3.10
CA SER A 16 -2.55 -13.99 -4.56
C SER A 16 -1.29 -14.59 -5.20
N ARG A 17 -0.29 -14.94 -4.38
CA ARG A 17 0.95 -15.62 -4.78
C ARG A 17 0.93 -17.11 -4.40
N GLY A 18 -0.19 -17.59 -3.83
CA GLY A 18 -0.34 -18.97 -3.37
C GLY A 18 0.38 -19.27 -2.06
N ASN A 19 0.84 -18.25 -1.32
CA ASN A 19 1.42 -18.44 0.01
C ASN A 19 0.30 -18.40 1.07
N PRO A 20 0.46 -19.12 2.20
CA PRO A 20 -0.51 -19.03 3.29
C PRO A 20 -0.64 -17.63 3.88
N THR A 21 -1.84 -17.25 4.32
CA THR A 21 -2.09 -16.07 5.16
C THR A 21 -3.24 -16.32 6.15
N VAL A 22 -3.41 -15.41 7.11
CA VAL A 22 -4.42 -15.49 8.18
C VAL A 22 -5.69 -14.76 7.75
N GLU A 23 -6.83 -15.43 7.88
CA GLU A 23 -8.17 -14.84 7.85
C GLU A 23 -8.84 -15.03 9.21
N ALA A 24 -9.45 -13.98 9.75
CA ALA A 24 -10.19 -14.03 11.01
C ALA A 24 -11.65 -13.60 10.82
N ASP A 25 -12.54 -14.32 11.50
CA ASP A 25 -13.96 -14.03 11.67
C ASP A 25 -14.23 -13.58 13.11
N VAL A 26 -15.07 -12.55 13.25
CA VAL A 26 -15.55 -12.04 14.53
C VAL A 26 -17.07 -11.99 14.49
N ILE A 27 -17.71 -12.58 15.50
CA ILE A 27 -19.17 -12.56 15.71
C ILE A 27 -19.48 -11.81 17.01
N LEU A 28 -20.49 -10.94 16.95
CA LEU A 28 -20.97 -10.14 18.08
C LEU A 28 -22.25 -10.74 18.68
N SER A 29 -22.66 -10.26 19.85
CA SER A 29 -23.83 -10.76 20.59
C SER A 29 -25.18 -10.44 19.92
N ASP A 30 -25.22 -9.49 18.99
CA ASP A 30 -26.37 -9.21 18.12
C ASP A 30 -26.36 -10.02 16.82
N GLY A 31 -25.38 -10.91 16.62
CA GLY A 31 -25.20 -11.69 15.40
C GLY A 31 -24.44 -10.97 14.28
N SER A 32 -24.02 -9.72 14.48
CA SER A 32 -23.18 -9.01 13.51
C SER A 32 -21.85 -9.74 13.30
N PHE A 33 -21.42 -9.78 12.04
CA PHE A 33 -20.27 -10.57 11.60
C PHE A 33 -19.27 -9.73 10.82
N GLY A 34 -17.99 -9.84 11.15
CA GLY A 34 -16.88 -9.25 10.39
C GLY A 34 -15.83 -10.29 10.04
N ARG A 35 -15.25 -10.16 8.84
CA ARG A 35 -14.17 -11.02 8.33
C ARG A 35 -13.08 -10.19 7.72
N ALA A 36 -11.82 -10.49 8.02
CA ALA A 36 -10.69 -9.86 7.36
C ALA A 36 -9.54 -10.85 7.15
N ALA A 37 -8.87 -10.70 6.01
CA ALA A 37 -7.63 -11.40 5.70
C ALA A 37 -6.47 -10.42 5.62
N VAL A 38 -5.26 -10.87 5.99
CA VAL A 38 -4.08 -10.01 6.05
C VAL A 38 -3.21 -10.18 4.79
N PRO A 39 -2.80 -9.09 4.12
CA PRO A 39 -1.89 -9.18 2.99
C PRO A 39 -0.43 -9.41 3.47
N SER A 40 0.45 -9.83 2.57
CA SER A 40 1.86 -10.14 2.84
C SER A 40 2.80 -9.48 1.81
N GLY A 41 3.96 -9.01 2.25
CA GLY A 41 4.98 -8.37 1.40
C GLY A 41 5.87 -9.34 0.62
N ALA A 42 6.55 -8.84 -0.42
CA ALA A 42 7.68 -9.50 -1.07
C ALA A 42 8.98 -8.87 -0.58
N SER A 43 9.07 -7.54 -0.76
CA SER A 43 9.97 -6.68 0.00
C SER A 43 9.32 -6.29 1.33
N THR A 44 10.11 -6.36 2.39
CA THR A 44 9.71 -5.96 3.75
C THR A 44 10.82 -5.09 4.31
N GLY A 45 10.49 -3.85 4.69
CA GLY A 45 11.42 -2.99 5.41
C GLY A 45 11.88 -3.64 6.72
N SER A 46 13.12 -3.35 7.13
CA SER A 46 13.78 -4.03 8.26
C SER A 46 13.08 -3.79 9.60
N PHE A 47 12.22 -2.78 9.67
CA PHE A 47 11.53 -2.31 10.89
C PHE A 47 10.03 -2.59 10.89
N GLU A 48 9.50 -3.38 9.95
CA GLU A 48 8.10 -3.80 9.94
C GLU A 48 7.74 -4.66 11.17
N ALA A 49 6.47 -4.62 11.58
CA ALA A 49 5.91 -5.59 12.49
C ALA A 49 5.99 -7.01 11.90
N VAL A 50 6.23 -8.01 12.75
CA VAL A 50 6.62 -9.34 12.31
C VAL A 50 5.42 -10.16 11.82
N GLU A 51 5.45 -10.57 10.56
CA GLU A 51 4.58 -11.63 10.04
C GLU A 51 5.04 -12.99 10.59
N LEU A 52 4.22 -13.63 11.42
CA LEU A 52 4.57 -14.93 12.00
C LEU A 52 4.30 -16.06 11.00
N ARG A 53 5.38 -16.69 10.53
CA ARG A 53 5.41 -17.89 9.66
C ARG A 53 5.86 -19.11 10.46
N ASP A 54 5.45 -20.32 10.08
CA ASP A 54 5.74 -21.56 10.83
C ASP A 54 7.20 -22.01 10.72
N GLY A 55 7.84 -21.81 9.57
CA GLY A 55 9.22 -22.27 9.31
C GLY A 55 9.35 -23.78 9.04
N GLU A 56 8.24 -24.51 8.94
CA GLU A 56 8.19 -25.95 8.66
C GLU A 56 8.11 -26.28 7.16
N LEU A 57 8.33 -27.53 6.75
CA LEU A 57 8.37 -27.93 5.33
C LEU A 57 7.10 -27.56 4.52
N ALA A 58 5.93 -27.52 5.16
CA ALA A 58 4.69 -27.16 4.49
C ALA A 58 4.75 -25.74 3.89
N PHE A 59 4.32 -25.61 2.63
CA PHE A 59 4.41 -24.34 1.87
C PHE A 59 5.84 -23.75 1.83
N GLY A 60 6.88 -24.59 1.94
CA GLY A 60 8.27 -24.13 1.92
C GLY A 60 8.64 -23.21 3.07
N GLY A 61 8.16 -23.47 4.29
CA GLY A 61 8.41 -22.63 5.46
C GLY A 61 7.31 -21.60 5.74
N LYS A 62 6.40 -21.38 4.79
CA LYS A 62 5.50 -20.21 4.80
C LYS A 62 4.12 -20.45 5.42
N GLY A 63 3.90 -21.60 6.07
CA GLY A 63 2.70 -21.86 6.86
C GLY A 63 2.44 -20.75 7.90
N VAL A 64 1.18 -20.59 8.32
CA VAL A 64 0.77 -19.60 9.33
C VAL A 64 -0.09 -20.24 10.44
N LEU A 65 0.03 -21.54 10.66
CA LEU A 65 -0.78 -22.27 11.64
C LEU A 65 -0.53 -21.79 13.06
N ARG A 66 0.70 -21.38 13.41
CA ARG A 66 0.97 -20.78 14.72
C ARG A 66 0.22 -19.47 14.93
N ALA A 67 0.20 -18.60 13.91
CA ALA A 67 -0.55 -17.35 13.96
C ALA A 67 -2.07 -17.61 14.06
N VAL A 68 -2.58 -18.60 13.33
CA VAL A 68 -3.98 -19.04 13.41
C VAL A 68 -4.32 -19.59 14.81
N ASP A 69 -3.44 -20.38 15.41
CA ASP A 69 -3.61 -20.91 16.76
C ASP A 69 -3.63 -19.80 17.82
N ASN A 70 -2.73 -18.82 17.69
CA ASN A 70 -2.71 -17.61 18.52
C ASN A 70 -4.04 -16.85 18.49
N VAL A 71 -4.68 -16.75 17.31
CA VAL A 71 -6.02 -16.14 17.19
C VAL A 71 -7.08 -16.99 17.87
N ASN A 72 -7.13 -18.29 17.55
CA ASN A 72 -8.18 -19.20 18.02
C ASN A 72 -8.15 -19.45 19.53
N ASN A 73 -6.99 -19.28 20.16
CA ASN A 73 -6.80 -19.50 21.59
C ASN A 73 -6.61 -18.18 22.33
N GLU A 74 -5.37 -17.68 22.44
CA GLU A 74 -5.02 -16.57 23.32
C GLU A 74 -5.81 -15.29 23.03
N ILE A 75 -5.88 -14.87 21.75
CA ILE A 75 -6.57 -13.64 21.36
C ILE A 75 -8.09 -13.79 21.55
N ALA A 76 -8.68 -14.90 21.08
CA ALA A 76 -10.10 -15.18 21.25
C ALA A 76 -10.52 -15.15 22.74
N GLN A 77 -9.73 -15.79 23.61
CA GLN A 77 -10.00 -15.80 25.05
C GLN A 77 -9.87 -14.39 25.66
N ALA A 78 -8.86 -13.62 25.25
CA ALA A 78 -8.60 -12.29 25.81
C ALA A 78 -9.64 -11.23 25.41
N LEU A 79 -10.27 -11.36 24.23
CA LEU A 79 -11.23 -10.38 23.70
C LEU A 79 -12.70 -10.76 23.91
N LYS A 80 -12.99 -12.01 24.27
CA LYS A 80 -14.37 -12.47 24.52
C LYS A 80 -15.05 -11.62 25.59
N GLY A 81 -16.25 -11.13 25.29
CA GLY A 81 -17.05 -10.29 26.17
C GLY A 81 -16.68 -8.80 26.13
N MET A 82 -15.62 -8.39 25.43
CA MET A 82 -15.29 -6.98 25.25
C MET A 82 -16.29 -6.31 24.29
N SER A 83 -16.50 -5.00 24.48
CA SER A 83 -17.25 -4.17 23.54
C SER A 83 -16.48 -4.04 22.22
N PRO A 84 -17.10 -4.27 21.06
CA PRO A 84 -16.44 -4.11 19.76
C PRO A 84 -16.33 -2.65 19.34
N PHE A 85 -16.94 -1.72 20.09
CA PHE A 85 -17.02 -0.31 19.71
C PHE A 85 -15.84 0.54 20.19
N ASP A 86 -14.99 0.00 21.07
CA ASP A 86 -13.74 0.63 21.49
C ASP A 86 -12.56 -0.07 20.79
N GLN A 87 -12.34 0.32 19.53
CA GLN A 87 -11.29 -0.25 18.70
C GLN A 87 -9.90 -0.10 19.34
N ALA A 88 -9.65 1.04 19.98
CA ALA A 88 -8.38 1.30 20.66
C ALA A 88 -8.17 0.35 21.84
N ALA A 89 -9.20 0.10 22.66
CA ALA A 89 -9.10 -0.86 23.76
C ALA A 89 -8.85 -2.30 23.25
N ILE A 90 -9.50 -2.71 22.17
CA ILE A 90 -9.30 -4.03 21.53
C ILE A 90 -7.86 -4.16 21.03
N ASP A 91 -7.38 -3.19 20.25
CA ASP A 91 -6.04 -3.21 19.67
C ASP A 91 -4.96 -3.15 20.77
N ASN A 92 -5.14 -2.30 21.79
CA ASN A 92 -4.23 -2.20 22.92
C ASN A 92 -4.21 -3.49 23.77
N LYS A 93 -5.35 -4.18 23.90
CA LYS A 93 -5.42 -5.47 24.60
C LYS A 93 -4.60 -6.53 23.87
N MET A 94 -4.70 -6.61 22.54
CA MET A 94 -3.89 -7.54 21.73
C MET A 94 -2.40 -7.19 21.76
N LYS A 95 -2.05 -5.90 21.67
CA LYS A 95 -0.65 -5.45 21.83
C LYS A 95 -0.06 -5.81 23.19
N ALA A 96 -0.81 -5.54 24.27
CA ALA A 96 -0.38 -5.87 25.62
C ALA A 96 -0.28 -7.39 25.84
N LEU A 97 -1.19 -8.17 25.23
CA LEU A 97 -1.12 -9.62 25.24
C LEU A 97 0.15 -10.11 24.52
N ASP A 98 0.46 -9.57 23.35
CA ASP A 98 1.69 -9.92 22.62
C ASP A 98 2.96 -9.59 23.42
N GLY A 99 3.06 -8.35 23.94
CA GLY A 99 4.12 -7.91 24.84
C GLY A 99 5.46 -7.58 24.16
N THR A 100 5.57 -7.71 22.85
CA THR A 100 6.78 -7.36 22.07
C THR A 100 6.57 -6.05 21.29
N PRO A 101 7.63 -5.27 21.02
CA PRO A 101 7.50 -3.99 20.31
C PRO A 101 7.04 -4.16 18.85
N ASN A 102 7.34 -5.30 18.23
CA ASN A 102 7.10 -5.59 16.82
C ASN A 102 6.07 -6.71 16.59
N LYS A 103 5.27 -7.07 17.60
CA LYS A 103 4.21 -8.08 17.50
C LYS A 103 4.70 -9.49 17.14
N ALA A 104 5.95 -9.82 17.47
CA ALA A 104 6.60 -11.05 17.07
C ALA A 104 6.11 -12.32 17.79
N ARG A 105 5.47 -12.19 18.97
CA ARG A 105 5.01 -13.35 19.74
C ARG A 105 3.72 -13.93 19.18
N LEU A 106 2.73 -13.07 18.97
CA LEU A 106 1.44 -13.44 18.41
C LEU A 106 1.43 -13.41 16.88
N GLY A 107 2.25 -12.54 16.28
CA GLY A 107 2.29 -12.25 14.86
C GLY A 107 1.42 -11.04 14.51
N ALA A 108 1.99 -10.07 13.80
CA ALA A 108 1.26 -8.92 13.28
C ALA A 108 0.11 -9.33 12.34
N ASN A 109 0.26 -10.45 11.64
CA ASN A 109 -0.77 -11.07 10.82
C ASN A 109 -1.94 -11.63 11.64
N ALA A 110 -1.70 -12.20 12.83
CA ALA A 110 -2.78 -12.61 13.73
C ALA A 110 -3.55 -11.39 14.28
N ILE A 111 -2.81 -10.40 14.79
CA ILE A 111 -3.38 -9.21 15.44
C ILE A 111 -4.16 -8.37 14.44
N LEU A 112 -3.62 -8.11 13.24
CA LEU A 112 -4.30 -7.28 12.24
C LEU A 112 -5.58 -7.94 11.73
N ALA A 113 -5.57 -9.26 11.50
CA ALA A 113 -6.74 -9.99 11.02
C ALA A 113 -7.93 -9.76 11.98
N VAL A 114 -7.69 -9.91 13.28
CA VAL A 114 -8.71 -9.69 14.31
C VAL A 114 -9.08 -8.21 14.43
N SER A 115 -8.10 -7.30 14.42
CA SER A 115 -8.30 -5.85 14.50
C SER A 115 -9.28 -5.36 13.43
N LEU A 116 -9.08 -5.76 12.17
CA LEU A 116 -9.93 -5.40 11.04
C LEU A 116 -11.28 -6.13 11.06
N ALA A 117 -11.31 -7.40 11.47
CA ALA A 117 -12.56 -8.16 11.57
C ALA A 117 -13.49 -7.57 12.66
N VAL A 118 -12.94 -7.13 13.80
CA VAL A 118 -13.71 -6.40 14.83
C VAL A 118 -14.30 -5.12 14.27
N ALA A 119 -13.50 -4.30 13.58
CA ALA A 119 -13.98 -3.04 12.99
C ALA A 119 -15.14 -3.27 12.00
N LYS A 120 -15.04 -4.30 11.15
CA LYS A 120 -16.09 -4.69 10.21
C LYS A 120 -17.37 -5.16 10.92
N ALA A 121 -17.22 -5.97 11.98
CA ALA A 121 -18.35 -6.44 12.77
C ALA A 121 -19.04 -5.27 13.49
N ALA A 122 -18.25 -4.35 14.08
CA ALA A 122 -18.73 -3.15 14.76
C ALA A 122 -19.46 -2.18 13.81
N ALA A 123 -18.92 -1.96 12.60
CA ALA A 123 -19.58 -1.15 11.57
C ALA A 123 -20.95 -1.71 11.21
N ARG A 124 -21.03 -3.03 10.99
CA ARG A 124 -22.29 -3.74 10.69
C ARG A 124 -23.30 -3.68 11.83
N SER A 125 -22.85 -3.85 13.08
CA SER A 125 -23.69 -3.71 14.28
C SER A 125 -24.29 -2.31 14.40
N ARG A 126 -23.53 -1.28 13.99
CA ARG A 126 -24.01 0.11 13.92
C ARG A 126 -24.85 0.43 12.68
N GLY A 127 -25.00 -0.51 11.75
CA GLY A 127 -25.71 -0.28 10.49
C GLY A 127 -25.05 0.77 9.58
N VAL A 128 -23.73 0.92 9.65
CA VAL A 128 -22.96 1.87 8.82
C VAL A 128 -21.92 1.14 7.97
N GLU A 129 -21.51 1.78 6.87
CA GLU A 129 -20.43 1.28 6.04
C GLU A 129 -19.07 1.41 6.74
N LEU A 130 -18.12 0.52 6.42
CA LEU A 130 -16.82 0.49 7.10
C LEU A 130 -16.05 1.81 6.98
N TYR A 131 -16.12 2.49 5.83
CA TYR A 131 -15.45 3.78 5.65
C TYR A 131 -16.04 4.86 6.57
N GLN A 132 -17.35 4.83 6.87
CA GLN A 132 -17.98 5.75 7.82
C GLN A 132 -17.56 5.42 9.25
N TYR A 133 -17.52 4.13 9.59
CA TYR A 133 -17.07 3.68 10.90
C TYR A 133 -15.63 4.11 11.18
N VAL A 134 -14.73 3.91 10.22
CA VAL A 134 -13.32 4.31 10.30
C VAL A 134 -13.17 5.83 10.38
N ASN A 135 -13.94 6.58 9.59
CA ASN A 135 -13.94 8.04 9.65
C ASN A 135 -14.31 8.55 11.06
N ASN A 136 -15.34 7.96 11.66
CA ASN A 136 -15.76 8.27 13.03
C ASN A 136 -14.68 7.91 14.07
N LEU A 137 -14.00 6.77 13.92
CA LEU A 137 -12.89 6.38 14.81
C LEU A 137 -11.72 7.36 14.72
N ALA A 138 -11.39 7.83 13.52
CA ALA A 138 -10.30 8.77 13.30
C ALA A 138 -10.62 10.20 13.77
N GLY A 139 -11.90 10.52 14.01
CA GLY A 139 -12.35 11.90 14.23
C GLY A 139 -12.06 12.81 13.03
N SER A 140 -11.94 12.24 11.82
CA SER A 140 -11.59 12.98 10.61
C SER A 140 -12.81 13.72 10.07
N PRO A 141 -12.77 15.06 9.88
CA PRO A 141 -13.89 15.81 9.32
C PRO A 141 -14.07 15.58 7.81
N PHE A 142 -13.11 14.95 7.12
CA PHE A 142 -13.11 14.82 5.67
C PHE A 142 -12.94 13.36 5.21
N MET A 143 -13.73 12.99 4.22
CA MET A 143 -13.62 11.77 3.41
C MET A 143 -13.48 12.18 1.94
N SER A 144 -12.81 11.36 1.14
CA SER A 144 -12.67 11.58 -0.30
C SER A 144 -12.45 10.25 -1.02
N LEU A 145 -12.74 10.21 -2.33
CA LEU A 145 -12.27 9.11 -3.17
C LEU A 145 -10.78 9.34 -3.47
N PRO A 146 -9.92 8.31 -3.32
CA PRO A 146 -8.48 8.48 -3.50
C PRO A 146 -8.10 8.55 -4.99
N MET A 147 -7.13 9.42 -5.34
CA MET A 147 -6.45 9.37 -6.63
C MET A 147 -5.59 8.10 -6.72
N PRO A 148 -5.83 7.21 -7.70
CA PRO A 148 -5.06 5.99 -7.80
C PRO A 148 -3.67 6.24 -8.43
N MET A 149 -2.65 5.61 -7.86
CA MET A 149 -1.33 5.42 -8.46
C MET A 149 -1.30 3.98 -8.99
N ILE A 150 -1.38 3.80 -10.31
CA ILE A 150 -1.61 2.50 -10.94
C ILE A 150 -0.30 1.94 -11.46
N ASN A 151 0.20 0.86 -10.86
CA ASN A 151 1.40 0.18 -11.35
C ASN A 151 1.12 -0.52 -12.67
N VAL A 152 1.85 -0.17 -13.72
CA VAL A 152 1.64 -0.70 -15.08
C VAL A 152 2.88 -1.41 -15.63
N MET A 153 4.06 -1.16 -15.07
CA MET A 153 5.28 -1.92 -15.36
C MET A 153 6.09 -2.22 -14.10
N ASN A 154 6.56 -3.47 -13.99
CA ASN A 154 7.29 -4.00 -12.84
C ASN A 154 8.77 -4.23 -13.15
N GLY A 155 9.60 -4.10 -12.12
CA GLY A 155 10.97 -4.61 -12.04
C GLY A 155 11.40 -4.89 -10.61
N GLY A 156 12.69 -4.71 -10.33
CA GLY A 156 13.25 -5.01 -9.01
C GLY A 156 12.89 -6.41 -8.53
N GLN A 157 12.45 -6.54 -7.27
CA GLN A 157 12.02 -7.82 -6.70
C GLN A 157 10.68 -8.32 -7.27
N HIS A 158 9.85 -7.44 -7.81
CA HIS A 158 8.56 -7.82 -8.41
C HIS A 158 8.73 -8.46 -9.79
N ALA A 159 9.86 -8.21 -10.48
CA ALA A 159 10.23 -8.86 -11.72
C ALA A 159 11.75 -8.83 -11.94
N LEU A 160 12.44 -9.86 -11.44
CA LEU A 160 13.89 -9.97 -11.53
C LEU A 160 14.38 -9.86 -12.98
N GLY A 161 15.31 -8.93 -13.20
CA GLY A 161 15.92 -8.68 -14.51
C GLY A 161 15.06 -7.87 -15.50
N ALA A 162 13.86 -7.44 -15.10
CA ALA A 162 13.01 -6.62 -15.95
C ALA A 162 13.49 -5.17 -16.03
N THR A 163 13.58 -4.48 -14.88
CA THR A 163 14.13 -3.13 -14.68
C THR A 163 14.82 -3.05 -13.32
N ASP A 164 15.67 -2.04 -13.08
CA ASP A 164 16.24 -1.84 -11.74
C ASP A 164 15.18 -1.27 -10.77
N PHE A 165 14.39 -0.28 -11.20
CA PHE A 165 13.31 0.27 -10.37
C PHE A 165 12.16 -0.74 -10.24
N GLN A 166 11.49 -0.74 -9.09
CA GLN A 166 10.50 -1.75 -8.74
C GLN A 166 9.16 -1.54 -9.44
N GLU A 167 8.64 -0.31 -9.48
CA GLU A 167 7.35 -0.02 -10.11
C GLU A 167 7.35 1.29 -10.90
N TYR A 168 6.68 1.24 -12.05
CA TYR A 168 6.37 2.40 -12.86
C TYR A 168 4.85 2.57 -12.92
N MET A 169 4.37 3.65 -12.33
CA MET A 169 2.96 3.93 -12.15
C MET A 169 2.49 5.10 -13.01
N ILE A 170 1.24 5.02 -13.45
CA ILE A 170 0.51 6.14 -14.06
C ILE A 170 -0.48 6.73 -13.05
N ILE A 171 -0.67 8.05 -13.10
CA ILE A 171 -1.63 8.78 -12.27
C ILE A 171 -2.58 9.55 -13.21
N PRO A 172 -3.89 9.24 -13.25
CA PRO A 172 -4.86 9.88 -14.15
C PRO A 172 -5.29 11.27 -13.61
N THR A 173 -4.41 12.27 -13.72
CA THR A 173 -4.56 13.58 -13.07
C THR A 173 -5.79 14.39 -13.49
N SER A 174 -6.30 14.19 -14.70
CA SER A 174 -7.48 14.91 -15.21
C SER A 174 -8.82 14.21 -14.93
N ALA A 175 -8.80 13.03 -14.27
CA ALA A 175 -10.01 12.29 -13.98
C ALA A 175 -10.99 13.10 -13.10
N ALA A 176 -12.19 13.37 -13.62
CA ALA A 176 -13.22 14.11 -12.89
C ALA A 176 -13.93 13.24 -11.84
N THR A 177 -13.94 11.92 -12.04
CA THR A 177 -14.56 10.95 -11.15
C THR A 177 -13.63 9.75 -10.96
N PHE A 178 -13.88 8.95 -9.92
CA PHE A 178 -13.15 7.70 -9.74
C PHE A 178 -13.40 6.72 -10.90
N ALA A 179 -14.61 6.74 -11.50
CA ALA A 179 -14.93 5.95 -12.68
C ALA A 179 -14.08 6.36 -13.90
N ASP A 180 -13.85 7.66 -14.10
CA ASP A 180 -12.95 8.16 -15.13
C ASP A 180 -11.50 7.72 -14.86
N ALA A 181 -11.03 7.85 -13.62
CA ALA A 181 -9.68 7.43 -13.24
C ALA A 181 -9.42 5.96 -13.57
N VAL A 182 -10.37 5.07 -13.24
CA VAL A 182 -10.28 3.64 -13.55
C VAL A 182 -10.32 3.39 -15.06
N ARG A 183 -11.29 3.98 -15.76
CA ARG A 183 -11.46 3.79 -17.21
C ARG A 183 -10.24 4.26 -17.99
N MET A 184 -9.77 5.50 -17.75
CA MET A 184 -8.60 6.08 -18.41
C MET A 184 -7.38 5.18 -18.24
N SER A 185 -7.15 4.70 -17.02
CA SER A 185 -5.99 3.87 -16.69
C SER A 185 -6.07 2.48 -17.32
N ALA A 186 -7.27 1.89 -17.43
CA ALA A 186 -7.47 0.61 -18.11
C ALA A 186 -7.21 0.71 -19.62
N GLU A 187 -7.63 1.81 -20.25
CA GLU A 187 -7.36 2.08 -21.67
C GLU A 187 -5.84 2.20 -21.93
N VAL A 188 -5.11 2.93 -21.07
CA VAL A 188 -3.63 3.03 -21.16
C VAL A 188 -2.96 1.67 -20.92
N PHE A 189 -3.40 0.89 -19.93
CA PHE A 189 -2.87 -0.46 -19.67
C PHE A 189 -3.01 -1.38 -20.90
N HIS A 190 -4.17 -1.37 -21.57
CA HIS A 190 -4.38 -2.17 -22.77
C HIS A 190 -3.62 -1.63 -24.00
N ALA A 191 -3.46 -0.31 -24.12
CA ALA A 191 -2.62 0.28 -25.16
C ALA A 191 -1.14 -0.13 -25.01
N LEU A 192 -0.63 -0.14 -23.78
CA LEU A 192 0.72 -0.61 -23.45
C LEU A 192 0.92 -2.08 -23.85
N ALA A 193 -0.06 -2.94 -23.58
CA ALA A 193 -0.02 -4.35 -23.99
C ALA A 193 0.25 -4.51 -25.49
N LYS A 194 -0.42 -3.69 -26.31
CA LYS A 194 -0.26 -3.70 -27.76
C LYS A 194 1.13 -3.20 -28.17
N ILE A 195 1.60 -2.11 -27.58
CA ILE A 195 2.95 -1.57 -27.86
C ILE A 195 4.03 -2.60 -27.53
N LEU A 196 3.95 -3.22 -26.34
CA LEU A 196 4.90 -4.25 -25.92
C LEU A 196 4.93 -5.41 -26.92
N LYS A 197 3.76 -5.90 -27.35
CA LYS A 197 3.66 -6.97 -28.35
C LYS A 197 4.25 -6.56 -29.70
N ASP A 198 3.97 -5.35 -30.17
CA ASP A 198 4.46 -4.85 -31.46
C ASP A 198 5.99 -4.68 -31.46
N GLU A 199 6.61 -4.46 -30.28
CA GLU A 199 8.06 -4.36 -30.09
C GLU A 199 8.75 -5.68 -29.71
N GLY A 200 7.99 -6.77 -29.70
CA GLY A 200 8.47 -8.12 -29.40
C GLY A 200 8.78 -8.34 -27.92
N TYR A 201 8.21 -7.55 -27.02
CA TYR A 201 8.26 -7.79 -25.58
C TYR A 201 7.17 -8.80 -25.15
N PRO A 202 7.44 -9.65 -24.14
CA PRO A 202 6.40 -10.44 -23.52
C PRO A 202 5.42 -9.55 -22.76
N THR A 203 4.13 -9.91 -22.79
CA THR A 203 3.07 -9.22 -22.05
C THR A 203 2.63 -10.01 -20.81
N THR A 204 3.57 -10.69 -20.15
CA THR A 204 3.34 -11.37 -18.87
C THR A 204 3.23 -10.33 -17.76
N VAL A 205 2.44 -10.64 -16.74
CA VAL A 205 2.21 -9.75 -15.60
C VAL A 205 2.93 -10.26 -14.35
N GLY A 206 3.44 -9.32 -13.54
CA GLY A 206 4.02 -9.61 -12.22
C GLY A 206 2.97 -9.80 -11.12
N ASP A 207 3.43 -9.79 -9.86
CA ASP A 207 2.57 -9.94 -8.67
C ASP A 207 1.48 -8.86 -8.57
N GLU A 208 1.76 -7.66 -9.07
CA GLU A 208 0.88 -6.50 -8.98
C GLU A 208 0.04 -6.28 -10.25
N GLY A 209 0.18 -7.15 -11.25
CA GLY A 209 -0.63 -7.11 -12.47
C GLY A 209 -0.08 -6.22 -13.59
N GLY A 210 0.96 -5.44 -13.32
CA GLY A 210 1.69 -4.67 -14.35
C GLY A 210 2.55 -5.59 -15.23
N TYR A 211 2.93 -5.13 -16.42
CA TYR A 211 3.81 -5.90 -17.31
C TYR A 211 5.25 -5.94 -16.81
N ALA A 212 6.00 -6.98 -17.15
CA ALA A 212 7.39 -7.16 -16.69
C ALA A 212 8.36 -7.40 -17.86
N PRO A 213 8.44 -6.51 -18.87
CA PRO A 213 9.36 -6.70 -19.98
C PRO A 213 10.81 -6.48 -19.52
N HIS A 214 11.73 -7.30 -20.03
CA HIS A 214 13.16 -7.07 -19.84
C HIS A 214 13.60 -5.90 -20.71
N VAL A 215 13.88 -4.77 -20.07
CA VAL A 215 14.25 -3.54 -20.78
C VAL A 215 15.60 -3.71 -21.47
N ARG A 216 15.70 -3.09 -22.64
CA ARG A 216 16.90 -3.07 -23.48
C ARG A 216 17.74 -1.81 -23.23
N ASN A 217 17.12 -0.73 -22.73
CA ASN A 217 17.69 0.62 -22.66
C ASN A 217 17.63 1.25 -21.25
N GLY A 218 17.59 0.43 -20.19
CA GLY A 218 17.63 0.88 -18.80
C GLY A 218 16.33 1.51 -18.29
N ASN A 219 16.41 2.21 -17.15
CA ASN A 219 15.23 2.60 -16.36
C ASN A 219 14.38 3.72 -17.00
N MET A 220 14.86 4.38 -18.06
CA MET A 220 14.08 5.36 -18.81
C MET A 220 13.14 4.72 -19.83
N GLU A 221 13.43 3.50 -20.29
CA GLU A 221 12.63 2.84 -21.33
C GLU A 221 11.16 2.61 -20.94
N PRO A 222 10.83 2.14 -19.72
CA PRO A 222 9.45 2.02 -19.26
C PRO A 222 8.67 3.34 -19.38
N ILE A 223 9.29 4.45 -19.01
CA ILE A 223 8.67 5.78 -19.08
C ILE A 223 8.36 6.17 -20.53
N LEU A 224 9.25 5.83 -21.48
CA LEU A 224 9.03 6.10 -22.91
C LEU A 224 7.92 5.21 -23.49
N LEU A 225 7.89 3.93 -23.13
CA LEU A 225 6.83 3.00 -23.53
C LEU A 225 5.47 3.45 -23.00
N LEU A 226 5.42 3.88 -21.73
CA LEU A 226 4.21 4.40 -21.10
C LEU A 226 3.76 5.72 -21.71
N THR A 227 4.68 6.62 -22.04
CA THR A 227 4.37 7.87 -22.75
C THR A 227 3.63 7.56 -24.05
N ARG A 228 4.13 6.62 -24.85
CA ARG A 228 3.49 6.18 -26.09
C ARG A 228 2.15 5.50 -25.85
N ALA A 229 2.01 4.72 -24.78
CA ALA A 229 0.74 4.08 -24.42
C ALA A 229 -0.33 5.11 -24.07
N ILE A 230 0.03 6.14 -23.30
CA ILE A 230 -0.84 7.27 -22.94
C ILE A 230 -1.31 8.00 -24.20
N GLU A 231 -0.38 8.34 -25.10
CA GLU A 231 -0.70 9.02 -26.36
C GLU A 231 -1.56 8.15 -27.29
N GLN A 232 -1.25 6.86 -27.41
CA GLN A 232 -2.02 5.92 -28.22
C GLN A 232 -3.44 5.69 -27.69
N ALA A 233 -3.65 5.79 -26.38
CA ALA A 233 -4.96 5.75 -25.75
C ALA A 233 -5.75 7.07 -25.91
N GLY A 234 -5.15 8.11 -26.51
CA GLY A 234 -5.80 9.39 -26.79
C GLY A 234 -5.67 10.42 -25.67
N TYR A 235 -4.79 10.19 -24.70
CA TYR A 235 -4.54 11.08 -23.56
C TYR A 235 -3.24 11.88 -23.72
N LYS A 236 -3.13 12.99 -22.99
CA LYS A 236 -1.96 13.87 -22.99
C LYS A 236 -1.13 13.71 -21.73
N LEU A 237 0.13 13.31 -21.88
CA LEU A 237 1.10 13.30 -20.79
C LEU A 237 1.32 14.72 -20.23
N GLY A 238 1.34 14.84 -18.91
CA GLY A 238 1.46 16.11 -18.18
C GLY A 238 0.15 16.89 -18.01
N VAL A 239 -0.95 16.43 -18.63
CA VAL A 239 -2.29 17.00 -18.46
C VAL A 239 -3.23 15.94 -17.92
N ASP A 240 -3.42 14.86 -18.67
CA ASP A 240 -4.30 13.76 -18.32
C ASP A 240 -3.63 12.72 -17.43
N PHE A 241 -2.31 12.56 -17.59
CA PHE A 241 -1.51 11.64 -16.81
C PHE A 241 -0.19 12.26 -16.33
N GLY A 242 0.20 11.91 -15.11
CA GLY A 242 1.58 11.98 -14.64
C GLY A 242 2.12 10.59 -14.30
N PHE A 243 3.40 10.54 -13.92
CA PHE A 243 4.05 9.30 -13.47
C PHE A 243 4.30 9.30 -11.97
N ALA A 244 4.30 8.11 -11.39
CA ALA A 244 4.93 7.85 -10.11
C ALA A 244 5.89 6.67 -10.24
N LEU A 245 6.92 6.66 -9.40
CA LEU A 245 7.92 5.60 -9.36
C LEU A 245 8.02 5.06 -7.94
N ASP A 246 8.08 3.75 -7.81
CA ASP A 246 8.65 3.12 -6.62
C ASP A 246 10.00 2.53 -7.02
N VAL A 247 11.06 3.09 -6.44
CA VAL A 247 12.42 2.66 -6.75
C VAL A 247 12.80 1.45 -5.90
N ALA A 248 12.25 1.32 -4.68
CA ALA A 248 12.69 0.38 -3.66
C ALA A 248 14.23 0.36 -3.52
N ALA A 249 14.84 1.54 -3.38
CA ALA A 249 16.28 1.71 -3.56
C ALA A 249 17.13 0.95 -2.53
N SER A 250 16.54 0.52 -1.41
CA SER A 250 17.17 -0.40 -0.45
C SER A 250 17.65 -1.69 -1.12
N GLU A 251 16.90 -2.23 -2.09
CA GLU A 251 17.25 -3.45 -2.83
C GLU A 251 18.42 -3.24 -3.81
N LEU A 252 18.66 -2.00 -4.19
CA LEU A 252 19.76 -1.60 -5.08
C LEU A 252 21.02 -1.23 -4.30
N TYR A 253 20.92 -1.10 -2.97
CA TYR A 253 21.97 -0.56 -2.12
C TYR A 253 22.93 -1.66 -1.65
N LYS A 254 24.19 -1.57 -2.08
CA LYS A 254 25.25 -2.50 -1.73
C LYS A 254 26.59 -1.79 -1.60
N ASP A 255 27.32 -2.10 -0.53
CA ASP A 255 28.66 -1.56 -0.25
C ASP A 255 28.68 -0.01 -0.24
N GLY A 256 27.63 0.61 0.30
CA GLY A 256 27.53 2.08 0.42
C GLY A 256 27.09 2.82 -0.86
N LYS A 257 26.68 2.09 -1.91
CA LYS A 257 26.32 2.65 -3.22
C LYS A 257 25.10 1.95 -3.83
N TYR A 258 24.47 2.59 -4.80
CA TYR A 258 23.31 2.07 -5.53
C TYR A 258 23.73 1.45 -6.85
N HIS A 259 23.40 0.18 -7.10
CA HIS A 259 23.80 -0.58 -8.27
C HIS A 259 22.64 -0.69 -9.26
N LEU A 260 22.70 0.06 -10.36
CA LEU A 260 21.74 0.01 -11.46
C LEU A 260 22.26 -0.97 -12.51
N SER A 261 21.83 -2.21 -12.42
CA SER A 261 22.31 -3.32 -13.24
C SER A 261 21.94 -3.16 -14.72
N THR A 262 20.72 -2.70 -15.02
CA THR A 262 20.25 -2.53 -16.41
C THR A 262 20.97 -1.37 -17.11
N GLU A 263 21.47 -0.40 -16.34
CA GLU A 263 22.26 0.72 -16.85
C GLU A 263 23.78 0.51 -16.71
N ARG A 264 24.22 -0.55 -16.03
CA ARG A 264 25.63 -0.81 -15.67
C ARG A 264 26.28 0.38 -14.97
N ARG A 265 25.56 1.00 -14.04
CA ARG A 265 26.00 2.17 -13.27
C ARG A 265 26.01 1.84 -11.79
N VAL A 266 26.98 2.42 -11.07
CA VAL A 266 27.05 2.38 -9.62
C VAL A 266 27.11 3.82 -9.14
N LEU A 267 26.15 4.22 -8.31
CA LEU A 267 25.89 5.61 -7.98
C LEU A 267 26.03 5.87 -6.47
N SER A 268 26.56 7.03 -6.10
CA SER A 268 26.37 7.55 -4.74
C SER A 268 24.94 8.07 -4.55
N ALA A 269 24.55 8.38 -3.30
CA ALA A 269 23.26 9.02 -3.02
C ALA A 269 23.08 10.33 -3.79
N ASP A 270 24.11 11.20 -3.81
CA ASP A 270 24.08 12.45 -4.58
C ASP A 270 23.87 12.21 -6.09
N GLU A 271 24.42 11.12 -6.64
CA GLU A 271 24.23 10.74 -8.03
C GLU A 271 22.84 10.19 -8.32
N MET A 272 22.23 9.45 -7.36
CA MET A 272 20.83 9.04 -7.41
C MET A 272 19.91 10.26 -7.40
N ILE A 273 20.10 11.19 -6.46
CA ILE A 273 19.32 12.43 -6.36
C ILE A 273 19.42 13.25 -7.66
N ARG A 274 20.64 13.37 -8.23
CA ARG A 274 20.83 14.03 -9.54
C ARG A 274 20.10 13.31 -10.67
N THR A 275 20.03 11.97 -10.64
CA THR A 275 19.29 11.18 -11.62
C THR A 275 17.80 11.49 -11.54
N TYR A 276 17.22 11.55 -10.33
CA TYR A 276 15.82 11.95 -10.14
C TYR A 276 15.55 13.40 -10.57
N LYS A 277 16.44 14.34 -10.21
CA LYS A 277 16.34 15.73 -10.64
C LYS A 277 16.29 15.87 -12.16
N ALA A 278 17.17 15.15 -12.85
CA ALA A 278 17.20 15.14 -14.31
C ALA A 278 15.94 14.51 -14.91
N LEU A 279 15.37 13.49 -14.25
CA LEU A 279 14.14 12.86 -14.67
C LEU A 279 12.94 13.80 -14.55
N LEU A 280 12.78 14.45 -13.39
CA LEU A 280 11.73 15.44 -13.12
C LEU A 280 11.76 16.61 -14.12
N GLY A 281 12.94 16.99 -14.60
CA GLY A 281 13.10 18.04 -15.61
C GLY A 281 12.74 17.61 -17.04
N ARG A 282 12.49 16.33 -17.30
CA ARG A 282 12.24 15.77 -18.65
C ARG A 282 10.84 15.23 -18.83
N VAL A 283 10.25 14.66 -17.78
CA VAL A 283 8.95 13.99 -17.80
C VAL A 283 8.16 14.35 -16.54
N PRO A 284 6.81 14.36 -16.58
CA PRO A 284 5.98 14.76 -15.46
C PRO A 284 5.88 13.62 -14.42
N VAL A 285 7.00 13.31 -13.77
CA VAL A 285 7.03 12.46 -12.58
C VAL A 285 6.55 13.31 -11.40
N LEU A 286 5.45 12.89 -10.78
CA LEU A 286 4.78 13.61 -9.70
C LEU A 286 5.16 13.05 -8.33
N SER A 287 5.55 11.78 -8.26
CA SER A 287 5.85 11.09 -7.01
C SER A 287 7.00 10.10 -7.18
N ILE A 288 7.91 10.07 -6.20
CA ILE A 288 9.00 9.10 -6.09
C ILE A 288 8.90 8.45 -4.70
N GLU A 289 8.75 7.14 -4.67
CA GLU A 289 8.70 6.31 -3.48
C GLU A 289 10.04 5.58 -3.30
N ASP A 290 10.52 5.56 -2.06
CA ASP A 290 11.76 4.91 -1.62
C ASP A 290 12.95 5.13 -2.57
N GLY A 291 13.19 6.40 -2.91
CA GLY A 291 14.26 6.80 -3.82
C GLY A 291 15.68 6.56 -3.26
N LEU A 292 15.82 6.32 -1.97
CA LEU A 292 17.09 6.05 -1.29
C LEU A 292 16.90 4.93 -0.26
N ASN A 293 18.00 4.36 0.22
CA ASN A 293 17.98 3.29 1.23
C ASN A 293 17.23 3.72 2.51
N GLU A 294 16.53 2.77 3.14
CA GLU A 294 15.67 2.97 4.32
C GLU A 294 16.38 3.55 5.55
N GLU A 295 17.71 3.47 5.64
CA GLU A 295 18.51 4.02 6.75
C GLU A 295 19.38 5.22 6.34
N ALA A 296 19.28 5.69 5.10
CA ALA A 296 20.06 6.83 4.59
C ALA A 296 19.43 8.19 4.94
N TRP A 297 19.09 8.42 6.22
CA TRP A 297 18.33 9.58 6.70
C TRP A 297 18.91 10.93 6.25
N GLU A 298 20.22 11.15 6.39
CA GLU A 298 20.88 12.39 5.95
C GLU A 298 20.73 12.63 4.43
N ASP A 299 20.73 11.56 3.63
CA ASP A 299 20.57 11.66 2.19
C ASP A 299 19.10 11.87 1.80
N TRP A 300 18.15 11.33 2.58
CA TRP A 300 16.73 11.65 2.45
C TRP A 300 16.43 13.12 2.73
N GLU A 301 17.08 13.73 3.74
CA GLU A 301 16.97 15.18 3.98
C GLU A 301 17.47 15.98 2.77
N LYS A 302 18.63 15.61 2.21
CA LYS A 302 19.17 16.24 0.99
C LYS A 302 18.21 16.08 -0.19
N MET A 303 17.70 14.88 -0.42
CA MET A 303 16.73 14.61 -1.49
C MET A 303 15.47 15.46 -1.32
N THR A 304 15.00 15.61 -0.08
CA THR A 304 13.82 16.41 0.24
C THR A 304 14.05 17.89 0.02
N ALA A 305 15.20 18.42 0.44
CA ALA A 305 15.58 19.81 0.19
C ALA A 305 15.69 20.11 -1.32
N ASP A 306 16.24 19.18 -2.10
CA ASP A 306 16.47 19.36 -3.54
C ASP A 306 15.21 19.18 -4.39
N LEU A 307 14.36 18.20 -4.04
CA LEU A 307 13.29 17.69 -4.92
C LEU A 307 11.87 17.86 -4.35
N GLY A 308 11.72 18.03 -3.03
CA GLY A 308 10.41 17.98 -2.33
C GLY A 308 9.42 19.09 -2.72
N HIS A 309 9.88 20.15 -3.38
CA HIS A 309 9.02 21.19 -3.95
C HIS A 309 8.48 20.86 -5.35
N PHE A 310 9.14 19.93 -6.05
CA PHE A 310 8.84 19.53 -7.42
C PHE A 310 8.04 18.23 -7.46
N ALA A 311 8.28 17.33 -6.51
CA ALA A 311 7.63 16.02 -6.45
C ALA A 311 7.25 15.63 -5.01
N GLN A 312 6.26 14.76 -4.93
CA GLN A 312 5.99 13.97 -3.74
C GLN A 312 7.12 12.95 -3.52
N LEU A 313 7.63 12.85 -2.29
CA LEU A 313 8.67 11.93 -1.86
C LEU A 313 8.08 11.04 -0.77
N VAL A 314 7.72 9.82 -1.16
CA VAL A 314 7.00 8.86 -0.33
C VAL A 314 8.00 7.95 0.38
N GLY A 315 7.95 7.93 1.72
CA GLY A 315 8.64 6.90 2.49
C GLY A 315 7.74 5.68 2.70
N ASP A 316 8.21 4.52 2.25
CA ASP A 316 7.61 3.20 2.51
C ASP A 316 8.48 2.42 3.50
N ASP A 317 9.58 1.79 3.08
CA ASP A 317 10.53 1.10 3.96
C ASP A 317 11.22 2.09 4.93
N LEU A 318 11.37 3.35 4.52
CA LEU A 318 11.87 4.42 5.41
C LEU A 318 11.00 4.57 6.66
N LEU A 319 9.67 4.45 6.54
CA LEU A 319 8.72 4.84 7.58
C LEU A 319 7.89 3.69 8.13
N VAL A 320 7.74 2.59 7.39
CA VAL A 320 7.05 1.32 7.74
C VAL A 320 5.72 1.51 8.46
N THR A 321 4.94 2.52 8.08
CA THR A 321 3.67 2.89 8.75
C THR A 321 3.82 3.08 10.28
N ASN A 322 5.03 3.37 10.77
CA ASN A 322 5.37 3.44 12.18
C ASN A 322 5.43 4.90 12.64
N VAL A 323 4.66 5.25 13.66
CA VAL A 323 4.56 6.62 14.18
C VAL A 323 5.87 7.19 14.73
N GLU A 324 6.78 6.36 15.24
CA GLU A 324 8.08 6.82 15.74
C GLU A 324 9.02 7.22 14.58
N ARG A 325 9.08 6.39 13.53
CA ARG A 325 9.86 6.70 12.33
C ARG A 325 9.24 7.84 11.52
N LEU A 326 7.92 7.89 11.41
CA LEU A 326 7.20 9.03 10.82
C LEU A 326 7.50 10.33 11.58
N LYS A 327 7.44 10.30 12.91
CA LYS A 327 7.79 11.48 13.72
C LYS A 327 9.21 11.95 13.42
N ARG A 328 10.19 11.03 13.37
CA ARG A 328 11.57 11.35 12.99
C ARG A 328 11.64 11.96 11.59
N GLY A 329 10.98 11.36 10.60
CA GLY A 329 10.96 11.87 9.22
C GLY A 329 10.37 13.27 9.11
N ILE A 330 9.34 13.59 9.90
CA ILE A 330 8.76 14.94 9.99
C ILE A 330 9.75 15.93 10.62
N GLU A 331 10.40 15.54 11.73
CA GLU A 331 11.35 16.41 12.46
C GLU A 331 12.63 16.69 11.64
N GLU A 332 13.17 15.67 10.98
CA GLU A 332 14.37 15.74 10.14
C GLU A 332 14.07 16.27 8.72
N LYS A 333 12.80 16.30 8.30
CA LYS A 333 12.37 16.62 6.92
C LYS A 333 12.90 15.60 5.89
N ALA A 334 12.81 14.32 6.23
CA ALA A 334 13.17 13.20 5.39
C ALA A 334 11.92 12.63 4.70
N GLY A 335 11.52 13.25 3.58
CA GLY A 335 10.29 12.95 2.83
C GLY A 335 9.22 14.04 2.97
N ASN A 336 8.12 13.87 2.25
CA ASN A 336 6.92 14.72 2.39
C ASN A 336 5.60 13.94 2.23
N ALA A 337 5.69 12.62 2.16
CA ALA A 337 4.56 11.70 2.09
C ALA A 337 4.93 10.35 2.73
N ILE A 338 3.91 9.61 3.15
CA ILE A 338 4.06 8.26 3.71
C ILE A 338 3.16 7.26 2.99
N LEU A 339 3.72 6.08 2.68
CA LEU A 339 2.96 4.92 2.26
C LEU A 339 2.38 4.21 3.49
N ILE A 340 1.07 3.95 3.47
CA ILE A 340 0.34 3.39 4.60
C ILE A 340 -0.05 1.95 4.27
N LYS A 341 0.61 1.01 4.94
CA LYS A 341 0.36 -0.43 4.85
C LYS A 341 -0.04 -0.94 6.24
N PRO A 342 -1.33 -1.22 6.48
CA PRO A 342 -1.81 -1.60 7.82
C PRO A 342 -1.08 -2.79 8.43
N ASN A 343 -0.57 -3.72 7.61
CA ASN A 343 0.18 -4.88 8.09
C ASN A 343 1.62 -4.59 8.51
N GLN A 344 2.22 -3.47 8.08
CA GLN A 344 3.55 -3.06 8.57
C GLN A 344 3.51 -2.64 10.04
N ILE A 345 2.36 -2.13 10.52
CA ILE A 345 2.20 -1.72 11.93
C ILE A 345 1.34 -2.70 12.73
N GLY A 346 0.37 -3.39 12.10
CA GLY A 346 -0.32 -4.55 12.65
C GLY A 346 -1.62 -4.28 13.43
N THR A 347 -2.11 -3.04 13.51
CA THR A 347 -3.46 -2.72 14.05
C THR A 347 -4.12 -1.58 13.29
N LEU A 348 -5.46 -1.53 13.31
CA LEU A 348 -6.22 -0.41 12.77
C LEU A 348 -5.94 0.88 13.55
N THR A 349 -5.88 0.82 14.88
CA THR A 349 -5.63 2.00 15.72
C THR A 349 -4.29 2.66 15.39
N GLU A 350 -3.21 1.89 15.27
CA GLU A 350 -1.89 2.45 14.93
C GLU A 350 -1.84 2.95 13.48
N THR A 351 -2.56 2.30 12.56
CA THR A 351 -2.72 2.77 11.18
C THR A 351 -3.38 4.15 11.13
N ILE A 352 -4.47 4.33 11.88
CA ILE A 352 -5.18 5.61 12.00
C ILE A 352 -4.24 6.68 12.58
N GLN A 353 -3.47 6.35 13.61
CA GLN A 353 -2.51 7.27 14.23
C GLN A 353 -1.44 7.74 13.24
N ALA A 354 -0.88 6.84 12.42
CA ALA A 354 0.10 7.19 11.40
C ALA A 354 -0.49 8.15 10.35
N VAL A 355 -1.70 7.86 9.86
CA VAL A 355 -2.38 8.73 8.88
C VAL A 355 -2.67 10.12 9.46
N VAL A 356 -3.21 10.18 10.69
CA VAL A 356 -3.52 11.44 11.36
C VAL A 356 -2.26 12.25 11.64
N MET A 357 -1.18 11.60 12.09
CA MET A 357 0.11 12.27 12.34
C MET A 357 0.68 12.89 11.07
N ALA A 358 0.73 12.15 9.96
CA ALA A 358 1.23 12.65 8.69
C ALA A 358 0.41 13.85 8.20
N LYS A 359 -0.92 13.74 8.23
CA LYS A 359 -1.81 14.84 7.82
C LYS A 359 -1.65 16.09 8.68
N ASN A 360 -1.51 15.94 10.00
CA ASN A 360 -1.27 17.07 10.90
C ASN A 360 0.06 17.77 10.63
N ALA A 361 1.05 17.04 10.07
CA ALA A 361 2.32 17.60 9.61
C ALA A 361 2.25 18.17 8.17
N GLY A 362 1.08 18.14 7.51
CA GLY A 362 0.92 18.58 6.13
C GLY A 362 1.47 17.59 5.10
N TRP A 363 1.78 16.36 5.49
CA TRP A 363 2.27 15.33 4.58
C TRP A 363 1.11 14.62 3.87
N ASN A 364 1.37 14.22 2.64
CA ASN A 364 0.45 13.37 1.90
C ASN A 364 0.47 11.93 2.45
N THR A 365 -0.66 11.24 2.37
CA THR A 365 -0.76 9.83 2.76
C THR A 365 -1.25 8.99 1.60
N VAL A 366 -0.61 7.84 1.38
CA VAL A 366 -0.94 6.95 0.27
C VAL A 366 -1.33 5.60 0.86
N MET A 367 -2.61 5.24 0.83
CA MET A 367 -3.05 3.93 1.29
C MET A 367 -2.57 2.85 0.32
N SER A 368 -1.97 1.77 0.81
CA SER A 368 -1.29 0.81 -0.06
C SER A 368 -1.66 -0.64 0.21
N HIS A 369 -1.61 -1.43 -0.86
CA HIS A 369 -1.68 -2.89 -0.86
C HIS A 369 -0.34 -3.52 -0.44
N ARG A 370 -0.25 -4.86 -0.49
CA ARG A 370 1.04 -5.57 -0.57
C ARG A 370 1.11 -6.46 -1.82
N SER A 371 2.29 -6.97 -2.17
CA SER A 371 2.45 -7.86 -3.33
C SER A 371 1.69 -9.19 -3.18
N GLY A 372 1.56 -9.74 -1.97
CA GLY A 372 0.61 -10.83 -1.66
C GLY A 372 -0.70 -10.26 -1.11
N GLU A 373 -1.73 -10.18 -1.95
CA GLU A 373 -3.06 -9.68 -1.56
C GLU A 373 -4.10 -10.79 -1.52
N THR A 374 -5.29 -10.47 -1.02
CA THR A 374 -6.47 -11.35 -1.11
C THR A 374 -7.63 -10.63 -1.81
N GLU A 375 -8.80 -11.22 -1.84
CA GLU A 375 -10.04 -10.56 -2.24
C GLU A 375 -10.52 -9.49 -1.24
N ASP A 376 -9.87 -9.34 -0.09
CA ASP A 376 -10.23 -8.36 0.93
C ASP A 376 -10.09 -6.92 0.39
N VAL A 377 -11.08 -6.07 0.61
CA VAL A 377 -11.15 -4.70 0.08
C VAL A 377 -10.95 -3.62 1.16
N THR A 378 -10.47 -3.97 2.34
CA THR A 378 -10.41 -3.07 3.50
C THR A 378 -9.66 -1.78 3.21
N ILE A 379 -8.55 -1.83 2.47
CA ILE A 379 -7.78 -0.63 2.14
C ILE A 379 -8.56 0.40 1.31
N SER A 380 -9.58 -0.02 0.54
CA SER A 380 -10.48 0.91 -0.16
C SER A 380 -11.33 1.71 0.83
N HIS A 381 -11.87 1.04 1.86
CA HIS A 381 -12.61 1.71 2.92
C HIS A 381 -11.72 2.58 3.80
N LEU A 382 -10.48 2.13 4.09
CA LEU A 382 -9.53 2.92 4.87
C LEU A 382 -9.11 4.18 4.11
N ALA A 383 -8.82 4.07 2.81
CA ALA A 383 -8.47 5.22 1.97
C ALA A 383 -9.57 6.29 1.99
N VAL A 384 -10.84 5.87 1.83
CA VAL A 384 -11.99 6.78 1.85
C VAL A 384 -12.27 7.33 3.24
N GLY A 385 -12.37 6.45 4.24
CA GLY A 385 -12.76 6.82 5.60
C GLY A 385 -11.75 7.72 6.30
N LEU A 386 -10.46 7.50 6.04
CA LEU A 386 -9.38 8.35 6.53
C LEU A 386 -9.11 9.54 5.60
N GLY A 387 -9.74 9.59 4.42
CA GLY A 387 -9.53 10.61 3.39
C GLY A 387 -8.07 10.71 2.98
N THR A 388 -7.37 9.60 2.77
CA THR A 388 -5.93 9.59 2.47
C THR A 388 -5.60 10.41 1.22
N GLY A 389 -6.56 10.55 0.32
CA GLY A 389 -6.44 11.31 -0.92
C GLY A 389 -5.72 10.54 -2.04
N GLN A 390 -4.96 9.50 -1.69
CA GLN A 390 -4.26 8.64 -2.65
C GLN A 390 -4.38 7.16 -2.27
N ILE A 391 -4.30 6.29 -3.29
CA ILE A 391 -4.23 4.83 -3.13
C ILE A 391 -3.26 4.19 -4.13
N LYS A 392 -2.43 3.25 -3.67
CA LYS A 392 -1.54 2.38 -4.47
C LYS A 392 -2.02 0.94 -4.31
N THR A 393 -2.79 0.44 -5.28
CA THR A 393 -3.43 -0.89 -5.17
C THR A 393 -3.22 -1.77 -6.41
N GLY A 394 -2.10 -1.56 -7.11
CA GLY A 394 -1.64 -2.38 -8.22
C GLY A 394 -2.15 -1.92 -9.59
N SER A 395 -2.16 -2.85 -10.54
CA SER A 395 -2.51 -2.60 -11.94
C SER A 395 -3.98 -2.78 -12.26
N MET A 396 -4.34 -2.56 -13.53
CA MET A 396 -5.65 -2.87 -14.09
C MET A 396 -5.78 -4.33 -14.53
N SER A 397 -5.21 -5.24 -13.73
CA SER A 397 -5.36 -6.69 -13.90
C SER A 397 -5.23 -7.41 -12.55
N ARG A 398 -5.58 -8.70 -12.54
CA ARG A 398 -5.61 -9.59 -11.36
C ARG A 398 -6.68 -9.19 -10.32
N SER A 399 -7.52 -10.14 -9.95
CA SER A 399 -8.74 -9.86 -9.17
C SER A 399 -8.45 -9.30 -7.78
N GLU A 400 -7.34 -9.66 -7.16
CA GLU A 400 -6.91 -9.12 -5.87
C GLU A 400 -6.61 -7.62 -5.91
N ARG A 401 -6.28 -7.06 -7.09
CA ARG A 401 -6.12 -5.61 -7.33
C ARG A 401 -7.46 -4.99 -7.70
N ILE A 402 -8.10 -5.57 -8.71
CA ILE A 402 -9.37 -5.13 -9.28
C ILE A 402 -10.49 -5.11 -8.23
N ALA A 403 -10.47 -5.98 -7.23
CA ALA A 403 -11.45 -5.97 -6.13
C ALA A 403 -11.49 -4.62 -5.40
N LYS A 404 -10.33 -3.97 -5.19
CA LYS A 404 -10.24 -2.67 -4.52
C LYS A 404 -10.77 -1.54 -5.40
N TYR A 405 -10.40 -1.53 -6.69
CA TYR A 405 -10.98 -0.58 -7.65
C TYR A 405 -12.50 -0.72 -7.74
N ASN A 406 -13.00 -1.95 -7.81
CA ASN A 406 -14.44 -2.22 -7.83
C ASN A 406 -15.14 -1.78 -6.54
N GLU A 407 -14.51 -1.93 -5.38
CA GLU A 407 -15.09 -1.43 -4.13
C GLU A 407 -15.14 0.09 -4.10
N LEU A 408 -14.10 0.78 -4.57
CA LEU A 408 -14.10 2.24 -4.69
C LEU A 408 -15.16 2.73 -5.68
N LEU A 409 -15.42 2.01 -6.77
CA LEU A 409 -16.55 2.30 -7.67
C LEU A 409 -17.90 2.16 -6.95
N ARG A 410 -18.10 1.11 -6.14
CA ARG A 410 -19.33 0.95 -5.33
C ARG A 410 -19.49 2.04 -4.28
N ILE A 411 -18.39 2.45 -3.64
CA ILE A 411 -18.41 3.57 -2.68
C ILE A 411 -18.78 4.85 -3.40
N ALA A 412 -18.18 5.15 -4.55
CA ALA A 412 -18.50 6.32 -5.37
C ALA A 412 -19.97 6.34 -5.81
N GLU A 413 -20.51 5.19 -6.22
CA GLU A 413 -21.94 5.04 -6.58
C GLU A 413 -22.87 5.33 -5.39
N LYS A 414 -22.55 4.79 -4.21
CA LYS A 414 -23.34 5.00 -2.97
C LYS A 414 -23.20 6.41 -2.40
N ARG A 415 -22.08 7.09 -2.68
CA ARG A 415 -21.70 8.40 -2.15
C ARG A 415 -21.29 9.35 -3.29
N PRO A 416 -22.26 9.79 -4.13
CA PRO A 416 -21.97 10.70 -5.23
C PRO A 416 -21.53 12.10 -4.75
N ASP A 417 -21.66 12.39 -3.47
CA ASP A 417 -21.15 13.60 -2.82
C ASP A 417 -19.64 13.55 -2.50
N LEU A 418 -19.02 12.37 -2.54
CA LEU A 418 -17.57 12.23 -2.37
C LEU A 418 -16.86 12.52 -3.69
N GLU A 419 -16.03 13.56 -3.68
CA GLU A 419 -15.18 13.90 -4.81
C GLU A 419 -13.89 13.07 -4.82
N ILE A 420 -13.33 12.86 -6.01
CA ILE A 420 -11.97 12.35 -6.16
C ILE A 420 -10.98 13.43 -5.72
N ALA A 421 -10.01 13.04 -4.91
CA ALA A 421 -8.96 13.94 -4.47
C ALA A 421 -8.00 14.28 -5.61
N HIS A 422 -7.52 15.52 -5.65
CA HIS A 422 -6.53 16.01 -6.62
C HIS A 422 -5.26 16.49 -5.91
N PRO A 423 -4.45 15.58 -5.33
CA PRO A 423 -3.32 15.93 -4.46
C PRO A 423 -2.14 16.61 -5.19
N PHE A 424 -2.16 16.61 -6.52
CA PHE A 424 -1.08 17.15 -7.37
C PHE A 424 -1.45 18.47 -8.07
N VAL A 425 -2.67 18.96 -7.90
CA VAL A 425 -3.10 20.27 -8.45
C VAL A 425 -2.60 21.36 -7.49
N LYS A 426 -1.72 22.23 -7.97
CA LYS A 426 -1.14 23.35 -7.22
C LYS A 426 -2.02 24.59 -7.23
#